data_AF-A0ABD0W4Q7-F1
#
_entry.id   AF-A0ABD0W4Q7-F1
#
_cell.length_a   1.000
_cell.length_b   1.000
_cell.length_c   1.000
_cell.angle_alpha   90.00
_cell.angle_beta   90.00
_cell.angle_gamma   90.00
#
_symmetry.space_group_name_H-M   'P 1'
#
loop_
_entity.id
_entity.type
_entity.pdbx_description
1 polymer ?
#
loop_
_entity_poly.entity_id
_entity_poly.type
_entity_poly.pdbx_seq_one_letter_code
_entity_poly.pdbx_strand_id
1 'polypeptide(L)'
;MLTEELEHKLDFYSDLPVELFKSHHAFTPAQREFALTLHLHGPKAYTYLRETMKIPLPHPHTLLKWLQTVNAEPGLNTLLLDMLQRLKKLRPC
;
A
#
# COMPACT_ATOMS: atom_id res chain seq x y z
N MET A 1 -25.60 -5.75 24.87
CA MET A 1 -24.90 -6.78 24.08
C MET A 1 -24.77 -6.24 22.68
N LEU A 2 -23.61 -6.34 22.06
CA LEU A 2 -23.47 -6.07 20.64
C LEU A 2 -24.40 -7.04 19.89
N THR A 3 -25.12 -6.58 18.88
CA THR A 3 -26.00 -7.49 18.13
C THR A 3 -25.14 -8.52 17.40
N GLU A 4 -25.59 -9.76 17.28
CA GLU A 4 -24.86 -10.84 16.58
C GLU A 4 -24.44 -10.42 15.15
N GLU A 5 -25.26 -9.57 14.52
CA GLU A 5 -24.95 -8.96 13.22
C GLU A 5 -23.75 -7.99 13.25
N LEU A 6 -23.60 -7.19 14.32
CA LEU A 6 -22.45 -6.30 14.49
C LEU A 6 -21.16 -7.11 14.74
N GLU A 7 -21.24 -8.19 15.52
CA GLU A 7 -20.08 -9.06 15.77
C GLU A 7 -19.60 -9.71 14.46
N HIS A 8 -20.53 -10.24 13.66
CA HIS A 8 -20.19 -10.82 12.35
C HIS A 8 -19.61 -9.78 11.37
N LYS A 9 -20.12 -8.54 11.38
CA LYS A 9 -19.55 -7.45 10.57
C LYS A 9 -18.16 -7.05 11.04
N LEU A 10 -17.90 -7.05 12.33
CA LEU A 10 -16.58 -6.69 12.87
C LEU A 10 -15.55 -7.78 12.59
N ASP A 11 -15.94 -9.05 12.69
CA ASP A 11 -15.09 -10.21 12.40
C ASP A 11 -14.57 -10.18 10.95
N PHE A 12 -15.41 -9.76 10.01
CA PHE A 12 -15.03 -9.58 8.59
C PHE A 12 -13.89 -8.57 8.38
N TYR A 13 -13.72 -7.58 9.26
CA TYR A 13 -12.65 -6.57 9.18
C TYR A 13 -11.57 -6.78 10.24
N SER A 14 -11.54 -7.93 10.91
CA SER A 14 -10.58 -8.22 11.99
C SER A 14 -9.12 -8.24 11.51
N ASP A 15 -8.91 -8.52 10.23
CA ASP A 15 -7.62 -8.56 9.55
C ASP A 15 -7.14 -7.18 9.05
N LEU A 16 -7.97 -6.13 9.20
CA LEU A 16 -7.61 -4.79 8.75
C LEU A 16 -6.37 -4.30 9.52
N PRO A 17 -5.30 -3.87 8.84
CA PRO A 17 -4.05 -3.49 9.50
C PRO A 17 -4.13 -2.07 10.09
N VAL A 18 -4.96 -1.89 11.13
CA VAL A 18 -5.26 -0.58 11.75
C VAL A 18 -4.00 0.12 12.26
N GLU A 19 -2.97 -0.65 12.62
CA GLU A 19 -1.66 -0.16 13.04
C GLU A 19 -0.98 0.74 11.99
N LEU A 20 -1.25 0.51 10.69
CA LEU A 20 -0.69 1.33 9.61
C LEU A 20 -1.24 2.75 9.60
N PHE A 21 -2.41 2.97 10.19
CA PHE A 21 -3.07 4.28 10.26
C PHE A 21 -2.67 5.10 11.49
N LYS A 22 -1.76 4.60 12.32
CA LYS A 22 -1.27 5.35 13.48
C LYS A 22 -0.27 6.41 13.04
N SER A 23 -0.46 7.62 13.55
CA SER A 23 0.49 8.72 13.35
C SER A 23 1.80 8.41 14.06
N HIS A 24 2.90 8.37 13.31
CA HIS A 24 4.24 8.22 13.83
C HIS A 24 5.09 9.42 13.39
N HIS A 25 6.10 9.78 14.18
CA HIS A 25 7.07 10.80 13.78
C HIS A 25 7.84 10.41 12.51
N ALA A 26 8.01 9.10 12.26
CA ALA A 26 8.63 8.57 11.05
C ALA A 26 7.81 7.39 10.50
N PHE A 27 7.61 7.35 9.18
CA PHE A 27 6.89 6.27 8.51
C PHE A 27 7.71 4.98 8.48
N THR A 28 7.13 3.90 9.02
CA THR A 28 7.72 2.55 9.00
C THR A 28 7.74 1.98 7.57
N PRO A 29 8.59 0.99 7.25
CA PRO A 29 8.62 0.37 5.93
C PRO A 29 7.24 -0.13 5.46
N ALA A 30 6.47 -0.76 6.35
CA ALA A 30 5.12 -1.25 6.04
C ALA A 30 4.14 -0.11 5.73
N GLN A 31 4.22 1.02 6.44
CA GLN A 31 3.40 2.20 6.14
C GLN A 31 3.79 2.84 4.80
N ARG A 32 5.08 2.85 4.47
CA ARG A 32 5.56 3.35 3.17
C ARG A 32 5.04 2.49 2.04
N GLU A 33 5.19 1.17 2.15
CA GLU A 33 4.73 0.21 1.16
C GLU A 33 3.21 0.30 0.96
N PHE A 34 2.45 0.33 2.06
CA PHE A 34 1.00 0.51 2.01
C PHE A 34 0.60 1.82 1.31
N ALA A 35 1.22 2.95 1.67
CA ALA A 35 0.91 4.24 1.09
C ALA A 35 1.25 4.30 -0.41
N LEU A 36 2.37 3.70 -0.82
CA LEU A 36 2.76 3.59 -2.23
C LEU A 36 1.80 2.73 -3.02
N THR A 37 1.46 1.54 -2.50
CA THR A 37 0.51 0.60 -3.12
C THR A 37 -0.87 1.25 -3.29
N LEU A 38 -1.39 1.89 -2.25
CA LEU A 38 -2.67 2.60 -2.30
C LEU A 38 -2.67 3.72 -3.36
N HIS A 39 -1.60 4.51 -3.42
CA HIS A 39 -1.48 5.59 -4.40
C HIS A 39 -1.39 5.05 -5.84
N LEU A 40 -0.69 3.93 -6.05
CA LEU A 40 -0.56 3.28 -7.35
C LEU A 40 -1.88 2.66 -7.84
N HIS A 41 -2.66 2.05 -6.95
CA HIS A 41 -3.97 1.48 -7.29
C HIS A 41 -5.05 2.53 -7.52
N GLY A 42 -4.99 3.66 -6.80
CA GLY A 42 -6.05 4.65 -6.85
C GLY A 42 -5.63 5.99 -6.25
N PRO A 43 -5.09 6.93 -7.06
CA PRO A 43 -4.68 8.24 -6.54
C PRO A 43 -5.87 9.02 -5.95
N LYS A 44 -7.08 8.85 -6.50
CA LYS A 44 -8.30 9.47 -5.94
C LYS A 44 -8.66 8.91 -4.57
N ALA A 45 -8.53 7.59 -4.39
CA ALA A 45 -8.78 6.94 -3.11
C ALA A 45 -7.77 7.40 -2.06
N TYR A 46 -6.50 7.50 -2.45
CA TYR A 46 -5.44 8.05 -1.60
C TYR A 46 -5.77 9.47 -1.13
N THR A 47 -6.13 10.36 -2.05
CA THR A 47 -6.50 11.75 -1.73
C THR A 47 -7.70 11.81 -0.81
N TYR A 48 -8.75 11.03 -1.08
CA TYR A 48 -9.93 10.96 -0.22
C TYR A 48 -9.60 10.50 1.21
N LEU A 49 -8.83 9.43 1.37
CA LEU A 49 -8.44 8.91 2.68
C LEU A 49 -7.60 9.91 3.47
N ARG A 50 -6.72 10.65 2.79
CA ARG A 50 -5.88 11.67 3.40
C ARG A 50 -6.64 12.96 3.73
N GLU A 51 -7.43 13.47 2.80
CA GLU A 51 -8.05 14.80 2.90
C GLU A 51 -9.42 14.77 3.57
N THR A 52 -10.23 13.76 3.27
CA THR A 52 -11.59 13.61 3.81
C THR A 52 -11.59 12.81 5.11
N MET A 53 -10.99 11.61 5.11
CA MET A 53 -10.97 10.74 6.29
C MET A 53 -9.86 11.10 7.29
N LYS A 54 -9.00 12.07 6.96
CA LYS A 54 -7.89 12.57 7.81
C LYS A 54 -6.96 11.46 8.33
N ILE A 55 -6.83 10.36 7.58
CA ILE A 55 -5.88 9.30 7.89
C ILE A 55 -4.47 9.88 7.72
N PRO A 56 -3.52 9.61 8.65
CA PRO A 56 -2.18 10.16 8.63
C PRO A 56 -1.33 9.51 7.53
N LEU A 57 -1.66 9.83 6.28
CA LEU A 57 -0.94 9.40 5.09
C LEU A 57 0.10 10.46 4.68
N PRO A 58 1.26 10.04 4.17
CA PRO A 58 2.29 10.95 3.70
C PRO A 58 1.80 11.87 2.58
N HIS A 59 2.46 13.01 2.39
CA HIS A 59 2.13 13.88 1.26
C HIS A 59 2.53 13.18 -0.06
N PRO A 60 1.77 13.33 -1.17
CA PRO A 60 2.11 12.70 -2.46
C PRO A 60 3.54 13.00 -2.94
N HIS A 61 4.06 14.21 -2.66
CA HIS A 61 5.45 14.56 -2.94
C HIS A 61 6.47 13.66 -2.21
N THR A 62 6.14 13.19 -1.01
CA THR A 62 6.96 12.23 -0.25
C THR A 62 6.96 10.86 -0.93
N LEU A 63 5.81 10.42 -1.45
CA LEU A 63 5.71 9.19 -2.22
C LEU A 63 6.58 9.24 -3.48
N LEU A 64 6.56 10.36 -4.20
CA LEU A 64 7.41 10.55 -5.38
C LEU A 64 8.89 10.42 -5.04
N LYS A 65 9.35 11.00 -3.92
CA LYS A 65 10.73 10.83 -3.45
C LYS A 65 11.09 9.37 -3.17
N TRP A 66 10.19 8.62 -2.54
CA TRP A 66 10.42 7.18 -2.28
C TRP A 66 10.48 6.36 -3.57
N LEU A 67 9.69 6.72 -4.59
CA LEU A 67 9.77 6.06 -5.90
C LEU A 67 11.07 6.40 -6.64
N GLN A 68 11.54 7.64 -6.52
CA GLN A 68 12.80 8.08 -7.15
C GLN A 68 14.04 7.39 -6.59
N THR A 69 14.02 6.93 -5.34
CA THR A 69 15.13 6.17 -4.75
C THR A 69 15.27 4.75 -5.31
N VAL A 70 14.33 4.28 -6.12
CA VAL A 70 14.48 3.01 -6.84
C VAL A 70 15.46 3.25 -7.98
N ASN A 71 16.64 2.64 -7.92
CA ASN A 71 17.68 2.72 -8.95
C ASN A 71 17.12 2.29 -10.31
N ALA A 72 16.61 3.26 -11.07
CA ALA A 72 16.26 3.14 -12.47
C ALA A 72 17.49 3.53 -13.30
N GLU A 73 18.59 2.80 -13.09
CA GLU A 73 19.76 2.92 -13.95
C GLU A 73 19.33 2.73 -15.41
N PRO A 74 19.80 3.55 -16.35
CA PRO A 74 19.46 3.42 -17.76
C PRO A 74 19.86 2.03 -18.25
N GLY A 75 18.87 1.26 -18.70
CA GLY A 75 19.07 -0.12 -19.12
C GLY A 75 17.82 -0.97 -18.96
N LEU A 76 17.96 -2.24 -19.29
CA LEU A 76 16.91 -3.23 -19.09
C LEU A 76 16.86 -3.62 -17.61
N ASN A 77 15.68 -3.49 -16.97
CA ASN A 77 15.50 -3.92 -15.58
C ASN A 77 15.50 -5.46 -15.49
N THR A 78 16.68 -6.06 -15.34
CA THR A 78 16.88 -7.51 -15.30
C THR A 78 16.13 -8.17 -14.16
N LEU A 79 15.95 -7.47 -13.03
CA LEU A 79 15.20 -7.94 -11.88
C LEU A 79 13.71 -8.07 -12.20
N LEU A 80 13.13 -7.08 -12.88
CA LEU A 80 11.77 -7.15 -13.38
C LEU A 80 11.59 -8.29 -14.40
N LEU A 81 12.57 -8.49 -15.29
CA LEU A 81 12.52 -9.61 -16.25
C LEU A 81 12.57 -10.98 -15.56
N ASP A 82 13.45 -11.18 -14.58
CA ASP A 82 13.52 -12.44 -13.84
C ASP A 82 12.21 -12.72 -13.09
N MET A 83 11.62 -11.68 -12.45
CA MET A 83 10.31 -11.76 -11.82
C MET A 83 9.22 -12.22 -12.82
N LEU A 84 9.16 -11.61 -14.01
CA LEU A 84 8.20 -11.98 -15.04
C LEU A 84 8.40 -13.41 -15.56
N GLN A 85 9.65 -13.85 -15.71
CA GLN A 85 9.96 -15.24 -16.10
C GLN A 85 9.51 -16.24 -15.05
N ARG A 86 9.67 -15.94 -13.75
CA ARG A 86 9.17 -16.79 -12.66
C ARG A 86 7.65 -16.86 -12.67
N LEU A 87 6.96 -15.74 -12.85
CA LEU A 87 5.50 -15.70 -12.94
C LEU A 87 4.96 -16.54 -14.11
N LYS A 88 5.66 -16.53 -15.25
CA LYS A 88 5.33 -17.41 -16.39
C LYS A 88 5.44 -18.89 -16.04
N LYS A 89 6.43 -19.29 -15.23
CA LYS A 89 6.60 -20.69 -14.79
C LYS A 89 5.52 -21.14 -13.80
N LEU A 90 5.00 -20.21 -12.99
CA LEU A 90 3.99 -20.47 -11.95
C LEU A 90 2.55 -20.52 -12.47
N ARG A 91 2.30 -20.00 -13.67
CA ARG A 91 1.05 -20.24 -14.42
C ARG A 91 1.33 -21.32 -15.48
N PRO A 92 1.25 -22.62 -15.14
CA PRO A 92 1.20 -23.65 -16.16
C PRO A 92 -0.12 -23.43 -16.93
N CYS A 93 0.00 -23.10 -18.23
CA CYS A 93 -1.12 -23.18 -19.15
C CYS A 93 -1.58 -24.63 -19.27
#